data_AF-A0A9J9FWD5-F1
#
_entry.id   AF-A0A9J9FWD5-F1
#
_cell.length_a   1.000
_cell.length_b   1.000
_cell.length_c   1.000
_cell.angle_alpha   90.00
_cell.angle_beta   90.00
_cell.angle_gamma   90.00
#
_symmetry.space_group_name_H-M   'P 1'
#
loop_
_entity.id
_entity.type
_entity.pdbx_description
1 polymer ?
#
loop_
_entity_poly.entity_id
_entity_poly.type
_entity_poly.pdbx_seq_one_letter_code
_entity_poly.pdbx_strand_id
1 'polypeptide(L)'
;MTLALKFGFFAALIVTLLALLLPAPQVLAVKMWVASWLPGAAWLDQADLTQHGDKWTHALLFTTLGWLAMGAWRCRSKRQRLAWSLLVLAVITEVLQVWVPGRSPSLADAVADALGLAVGAWLGWQVFSRAPAHAI
;
A
#
# COMPACT_ATOMS: atom_id res chain seq x y z
N MET A 1 -9.01 13.40 15.50
CA MET A 1 -7.99 12.43 15.05
C MET A 1 -8.52 11.37 14.08
N THR A 2 -9.64 10.69 14.36
CA THR A 2 -10.20 9.61 13.50
C THR A 2 -10.64 10.08 12.11
N LEU A 3 -11.15 11.31 11.96
CA LEU A 3 -11.54 11.84 10.64
C LEU A 3 -10.34 12.01 9.70
N ALA A 4 -9.23 12.57 10.19
CA ALA A 4 -8.00 12.73 9.42
C ALA A 4 -7.41 11.37 8.99
N LEU A 5 -7.44 10.36 9.87
CA LEU A 5 -6.98 9.01 9.55
C LEU A 5 -7.87 8.34 8.49
N LYS A 6 -9.19 8.56 8.52
CA LYS A 6 -10.10 8.08 7.47
C LYS A 6 -9.82 8.75 6.14
N PHE A 7 -9.63 10.06 6.14
CA PHE A 7 -9.25 10.79 4.92
C PHE A 7 -7.93 10.26 4.36
N GLY A 8 -6.92 10.11 5.22
CA GLY A 8 -5.63 9.51 4.85
C GLY A 8 -5.79 8.10 4.29
N PHE A 9 -6.66 7.26 4.87
CA PHE A 9 -6.95 5.92 4.36
C PHE A 9 -7.51 5.96 2.94
N PHE A 10 -8.53 6.79 2.69
CA PHE A 10 -9.13 6.89 1.35
C PHE A 10 -8.16 7.48 0.33
N ALA A 11 -7.35 8.47 0.72
CA ALA A 11 -6.30 9.00 -0.13
C ALA A 11 -5.26 7.92 -0.49
N ALA A 12 -4.78 7.15 0.50
CA ALA A 12 -3.87 6.03 0.28
C ALA A 12 -4.49 4.94 -0.58
N LEU A 13 -5.78 4.66 -0.44
CA LEU A 13 -6.50 3.69 -1.26
C LEU A 13 -6.54 4.14 -2.72
N ILE A 14 -6.87 5.42 -2.97
CA ILE A 14 -6.87 5.98 -4.33
C ILE A 14 -5.46 5.91 -4.92
N VAL A 15 -4.43 6.31 -4.18
CA VAL A 15 -3.03 6.22 -4.62
C VAL A 15 -2.66 4.78 -4.94
N THR A 16 -3.07 3.81 -4.12
CA THR A 16 -2.82 2.38 -4.37
C THR A 16 -3.48 1.93 -5.67
N LEU A 17 -4.77 2.24 -5.86
CA LEU A 17 -5.49 1.88 -7.08
C LEU A 17 -4.85 2.50 -8.33
N LEU A 18 -4.45 3.78 -8.26
CA LEU A 18 -3.77 4.44 -9.37
C LEU A 18 -2.39 3.83 -9.63
N ALA A 19 -1.61 3.56 -8.60
CA ALA A 19 -0.28 2.98 -8.74
C ALA A 19 -0.30 1.56 -9.35
N LEU A 20 -1.34 0.78 -9.07
CA LEU A 20 -1.47 -0.60 -9.54
C LEU A 20 -2.22 -0.73 -10.88
N LEU A 21 -3.23 0.10 -11.12
CA LEU A 21 -4.12 -0.04 -12.28
C LEU A 21 -3.88 0.98 -13.40
N LEU A 22 -2.98 1.96 -13.20
CA LEU A 22 -2.50 2.75 -14.33
C LEU A 22 -1.53 1.93 -15.19
N PRO A 23 -1.53 2.15 -16.52
CA PRO A 23 -0.60 1.46 -17.38
C PRO A 23 0.85 1.78 -17.01
N ALA A 24 1.73 0.81 -17.20
CA ALA A 24 3.11 0.89 -16.70
C ALA A 24 3.89 2.12 -17.21
N PRO A 25 3.74 2.57 -18.47
CA PRO A 25 4.42 3.79 -18.94
C PRO A 25 4.05 5.04 -18.14
N GLN A 26 2.79 5.18 -17.72
CA GLN A 26 2.33 6.33 -16.93
C GLN A 26 2.94 6.31 -15.53
N VAL A 27 2.97 5.14 -14.89
CA VAL A 27 3.60 4.99 -13.57
C VAL A 27 5.10 5.22 -13.65
N LEU A 28 5.75 4.72 -14.71
CA LEU A 28 7.16 4.97 -14.94
C LEU A 28 7.46 6.45 -15.17
N ALA A 29 6.64 7.15 -15.96
CA ALA A 29 6.78 8.59 -16.17
C ALA A 29 6.69 9.38 -14.86
N VAL A 30 5.75 9.02 -13.98
CA VAL A 30 5.65 9.62 -12.64
C VAL A 30 6.88 9.31 -11.80
N LYS A 31 7.36 8.06 -11.79
CA LYS A 31 8.59 7.67 -11.07
C LYS A 31 9.80 8.46 -11.55
N MET A 32 9.98 8.59 -12.87
CA MET A 32 11.07 9.35 -13.48
C MET A 32 10.96 10.84 -13.14
N TRP A 33 9.75 11.39 -13.21
CA TRP A 33 9.50 12.78 -12.83
C TRP A 33 9.81 13.03 -11.35
N VAL A 34 9.44 12.13 -10.43
CA VAL A 34 9.82 12.26 -9.01
C VAL A 34 11.34 12.14 -8.83
N ALA A 35 11.95 11.17 -9.51
CA ALA A 35 13.39 10.93 -9.45
C ALA A 35 14.21 12.13 -9.94
N SER A 36 13.70 12.94 -10.87
CA SER A 36 14.42 14.12 -11.38
C SER A 36 14.61 15.23 -10.34
N TRP A 37 13.89 15.17 -9.21
CA TRP A 37 13.97 16.14 -8.11
C TRP A 37 14.84 15.61 -6.96
N LEU A 38 15.21 14.33 -6.99
CA LEU A 38 15.97 13.66 -5.95
C LEU A 38 17.47 13.65 -6.29
N PRO A 39 18.31 14.38 -5.52
CA PRO A 39 19.75 14.30 -5.68
C PRO A 39 20.21 12.86 -5.47
N GLY A 40 20.83 12.29 -6.49
CA GLY A 40 21.40 10.94 -6.42
C GLY A 40 20.45 9.78 -6.75
N ALA A 41 19.29 10.04 -7.36
CA ALA A 41 18.41 8.98 -7.86
C ALA A 41 19.13 8.01 -8.82
N ALA A 42 20.08 8.50 -9.62
CA ALA A 42 20.88 7.68 -10.53
C ALA A 42 21.77 6.65 -9.80
N TRP A 43 22.23 6.95 -8.57
CA TRP A 43 23.04 6.01 -7.78
C TRP A 43 22.20 4.87 -7.20
N LEU A 44 20.95 5.16 -6.83
CA LEU A 44 20.02 4.16 -6.29
C LEU A 44 19.65 3.12 -7.35
N ASP A 45 19.51 3.55 -8.61
CA ASP A 45 19.25 2.66 -9.73
C ASP A 45 20.47 1.78 -10.05
N GLN A 46 21.68 2.37 -10.03
CA GLN A 46 22.93 1.63 -10.24
C GLN A 46 23.25 0.62 -9.12
N ALA A 47 22.78 0.86 -7.90
CA ALA A 47 23.00 -0.02 -6.75
C ALA A 47 22.09 -1.28 -6.75
N ASP A 48 21.27 -1.47 -7.79
CA ASP A 48 20.33 -2.60 -7.96
C ASP A 48 19.32 -2.75 -6.79
N LEU A 49 19.16 -1.69 -5.99
CA LEU A 49 18.16 -1.63 -4.90
C LEU A 49 16.72 -1.70 -5.43
N THR A 50 16.53 -1.53 -6.73
CA THR A 50 15.26 -1.52 -7.44
C THR A 50 14.92 -2.85 -8.13
N GLN A 51 15.79 -3.87 -8.06
CA GLN A 51 15.62 -5.17 -8.75
C GLN A 51 14.31 -5.89 -8.40
N HIS A 52 13.72 -5.59 -7.23
CA HIS A 52 12.41 -6.05 -6.78
C HIS A 52 11.51 -4.89 -6.32
N GLY A 53 11.72 -3.71 -6.91
CA GLY A 53 11.02 -2.48 -6.52
C GLY A 53 9.50 -2.58 -6.71
N ASP A 54 9.03 -3.45 -7.60
CA ASP A 54 7.62 -3.81 -7.77
C ASP A 54 7.03 -4.39 -6.47
N LYS A 55 7.63 -5.45 -5.94
CA LYS A 55 7.17 -6.15 -4.73
C LYS A 55 7.24 -5.25 -3.50
N TRP A 56 8.29 -4.44 -3.39
CA TRP A 56 8.40 -3.45 -2.31
C TRP A 56 7.32 -2.39 -2.41
N THR A 57 6.97 -1.94 -3.62
CA THR A 57 5.87 -0.98 -3.83
C THR A 57 4.55 -1.58 -3.34
N HIS A 58 4.23 -2.81 -3.77
CA HIS A 58 3.06 -3.57 -3.33
C HIS A 58 2.99 -3.69 -1.80
N ALA A 59 4.06 -4.21 -1.18
CA ALA A 59 4.15 -4.36 0.26
C ALA A 59 3.98 -3.02 1.01
N LEU A 60 4.59 -1.93 0.55
CA LEU A 60 4.50 -0.62 1.20
C LEU A 60 3.11 0.01 1.08
N LEU A 61 2.46 -0.10 -0.08
CA LEU A 61 1.09 0.38 -0.29
C LEU A 61 0.12 -0.31 0.69
N PHE A 62 0.16 -1.64 0.74
CA PHE A 62 -0.72 -2.40 1.62
C PHE A 62 -0.34 -2.30 3.11
N THR A 63 0.95 -2.12 3.44
CA THR A 63 1.38 -1.76 4.80
C THR A 63 0.74 -0.45 5.25
N THR A 64 0.75 0.56 4.39
CA THR A 64 0.15 1.87 4.68
C THR A 64 -1.35 1.75 4.89
N LEU A 65 -2.05 1.01 4.02
CA LEU A 65 -3.49 0.75 4.16
C LEU A 65 -3.83 0.00 5.44
N GLY A 66 -3.08 -1.05 5.78
CA GLY A 66 -3.26 -1.82 7.01
C GLY A 66 -3.08 -0.98 8.28
N TRP A 67 -2.03 -0.16 8.31
CA TRP A 67 -1.76 0.72 9.44
C TRP A 67 -2.85 1.78 9.62
N LEU A 68 -3.24 2.45 8.53
CA LEU A 68 -4.30 3.46 8.54
C LEU A 68 -5.66 2.84 8.92
N ALA A 69 -5.99 1.66 8.41
CA ALA A 69 -7.22 0.93 8.75
C ALA A 69 -7.35 0.71 10.27
N MET A 70 -6.24 0.33 10.93
CA MET A 70 -6.20 0.12 12.37
C MET A 70 -6.41 1.42 13.17
N GLY A 71 -5.85 2.53 12.70
CA GLY A 71 -6.01 3.84 13.35
C GLY A 71 -7.40 4.46 13.14
N ALA A 72 -7.94 4.35 11.92
CA ALA A 72 -9.15 5.02 11.48
C ALA A 72 -10.45 4.37 11.99
N TRP A 73 -10.46 3.04 12.18
CA TRP A 73 -11.61 2.30 12.71
C TRP A 73 -11.24 1.59 14.01
N ARG A 74 -11.91 1.93 15.11
CA ARG A 74 -11.63 1.36 16.46
C ARG A 74 -12.38 0.04 16.74
N CYS A 75 -13.52 -0.17 16.09
CA CYS A 75 -14.33 -1.36 16.28
C CYS A 75 -13.67 -2.60 15.64
N ARG A 76 -13.49 -3.67 16.42
CA ARG A 76 -12.84 -4.92 15.97
C ARG A 76 -13.50 -5.53 14.74
N SER A 77 -14.83 -5.60 14.71
CA SER A 77 -15.55 -6.19 13.56
C SER A 77 -15.34 -5.38 12.27
N LYS A 78 -15.29 -4.05 12.36
CA LYS A 78 -15.00 -3.17 11.21
C LYS A 78 -13.56 -3.36 10.71
N ARG A 79 -12.59 -3.45 11.62
CA ARG A 79 -11.18 -3.73 11.28
C ARG A 79 -11.03 -5.06 10.54
N GLN A 80 -11.68 -6.11 11.04
CA GLN A 80 -11.65 -7.44 10.41
C GLN A 80 -12.29 -7.43 9.03
N ARG A 81 -13.47 -6.82 8.87
CA ARG A 81 -14.11 -6.68 7.56
C ARG A 81 -13.21 -5.94 6.58
N LEU A 82 -12.61 -4.84 7.01
CA LEU A 82 -11.72 -4.04 6.16
C LEU A 82 -10.45 -4.81 5.77
N ALA A 83 -9.84 -5.55 6.71
CA ALA A 83 -8.70 -6.40 6.40
C ALA A 83 -9.04 -7.46 5.34
N TRP A 84 -10.18 -8.14 5.48
CA TRP A 84 -10.65 -9.08 4.46
C TRP A 84 -10.95 -8.41 3.12
N SER A 85 -11.59 -7.24 3.13
CA SER A 85 -11.85 -6.47 1.91
C SER A 85 -10.54 -6.06 1.21
N LEU A 86 -9.51 -5.68 1.96
CA LEU A 86 -8.20 -5.34 1.40
C LEU A 86 -7.47 -6.57 0.86
N LEU A 87 -7.57 -7.74 1.50
CA LEU A 87 -7.03 -8.98 0.94
C LEU A 87 -7.72 -9.36 -0.38
N VAL A 88 -9.05 -9.24 -0.42
CA VAL A 88 -9.80 -9.45 -1.67
C VAL A 88 -9.38 -8.43 -2.72
N LEU A 89 -9.17 -7.17 -2.32
CA LEU A 89 -8.71 -6.13 -3.22
C LEU A 89 -7.34 -6.46 -3.84
N ALA A 90 -6.37 -6.95 -3.05
CA ALA A 90 -5.06 -7.36 -3.54
C ALA A 90 -5.16 -8.39 -4.69
N VAL A 91 -6.01 -9.41 -4.51
CA VAL A 91 -6.26 -10.41 -5.55
C VAL A 91 -6.95 -9.80 -6.76
N ILE A 92 -7.97 -8.96 -6.54
CA ILE A 92 -8.68 -8.29 -7.63
C ILE A 92 -7.74 -7.41 -8.44
N THR A 93 -6.85 -6.64 -7.80
CA THR A 93 -5.93 -5.75 -8.50
C THR A 93 -4.97 -6.54 -9.39
N GLU A 94 -4.46 -7.68 -8.93
CA GLU A 94 -3.62 -8.56 -9.76
C GLU A 94 -4.38 -9.15 -10.95
N VAL A 95 -5.61 -9.62 -10.74
CA VAL A 95 -6.45 -10.11 -11.84
C VAL A 95 -6.75 -9.01 -12.86
N LEU A 96 -7.02 -7.79 -12.39
CA LEU A 96 -7.31 -6.66 -13.27
C LEU A 96 -6.11 -6.23 -14.11
N GLN A 97 -4.87 -6.51 -13.67
CA GLN A 97 -3.68 -6.20 -14.45
C GLN A 97 -3.61 -6.91 -15.80
N VAL A 98 -4.37 -8.00 -16.02
CA VAL A 98 -4.51 -8.66 -17.35
C VAL A 98 -4.93 -7.67 -18.44
N TRP A 99 -5.74 -6.65 -18.09
CA TRP A 99 -6.23 -5.65 -19.02
C TRP A 99 -5.46 -4.33 -18.98
N VAL A 100 -4.41 -4.23 -18.15
CA VAL A 100 -3.64 -2.99 -17.97
C VAL A 100 -2.37 -3.06 -18.82
N PRO A 101 -2.19 -2.16 -19.81
CA PRO A 101 -1.02 -2.20 -20.69
C PRO A 101 0.31 -2.10 -19.93
N GLY A 102 1.24 -3.00 -20.26
CA GLY A 102 2.58 -3.06 -19.65
C GLY A 102 2.59 -3.62 -18.23
N ARG A 103 1.49 -4.21 -17.76
CA ARG A 103 1.41 -4.93 -16.49
C ARG A 103 1.24 -6.42 -16.72
N SER A 104 1.63 -7.21 -15.73
CA SER A 104 1.51 -8.66 -15.74
C SER A 104 1.07 -9.12 -14.36
N PRO A 105 -0.02 -9.88 -14.23
CA PRO A 105 -0.43 -10.46 -12.96
C PRO A 105 0.69 -11.30 -12.36
N SER A 106 0.87 -11.18 -11.06
CA SER A 106 1.96 -11.81 -10.33
C SER A 106 1.47 -12.32 -8.98
N LEU A 107 1.59 -13.64 -8.78
CA LEU A 107 1.30 -14.23 -7.48
C LEU A 107 2.23 -13.67 -6.40
N ALA A 108 3.48 -13.34 -6.76
CA ALA A 108 4.43 -12.75 -5.84
C ALA A 108 3.97 -11.36 -5.36
N ASP A 109 3.32 -10.58 -6.22
CA ASP A 109 2.80 -9.26 -5.87
C ASP A 109 1.55 -9.36 -4.97
N ALA A 110 0.64 -10.30 -5.25
CA ALA A 110 -0.47 -10.61 -4.33
C ALA A 110 0.02 -11.05 -2.94
N VAL A 111 1.11 -11.83 -2.88
CA VAL A 111 1.73 -12.24 -1.61
C VAL A 111 2.37 -11.04 -0.91
N ALA A 112 3.06 -10.16 -1.66
CA ALA A 112 3.64 -8.94 -1.12
C ALA A 112 2.57 -8.02 -0.52
N ASP A 113 1.41 -7.87 -1.19
CA ASP A 113 0.26 -7.12 -0.69
C ASP A 113 -0.27 -7.71 0.62
N ALA A 114 -0.46 -9.04 0.68
CA ALA A 114 -0.96 -9.71 1.87
C ALA A 114 0.01 -9.58 3.07
N LEU A 115 1.31 -9.76 2.83
CA LEU A 115 2.35 -9.57 3.85
C LEU A 115 2.42 -8.13 4.31
N GLY A 116 2.41 -7.17 3.37
CA GLY A 116 2.38 -5.74 3.67
C GLY A 116 1.19 -5.39 4.55
N LEU A 117 -0.01 -5.83 4.16
CA LEU A 117 -1.23 -5.62 4.95
C LEU A 117 -1.11 -6.18 6.37
N ALA A 118 -0.55 -7.39 6.53
CA ALA A 118 -0.34 -8.01 7.83
C ALA A 118 0.64 -7.21 8.70
N VAL A 119 1.77 -6.77 8.13
CA VAL A 119 2.77 -5.92 8.79
C VAL A 119 2.14 -4.58 9.20
N GLY A 120 1.43 -3.91 8.29
CA GLY A 120 0.76 -2.64 8.56
C GLY A 120 -0.28 -2.74 9.66
N ALA A 121 -1.13 -3.77 9.61
CA ALA A 121 -2.13 -4.03 10.64
C ALA A 121 -1.47 -4.35 11.99
N TRP A 122 -0.39 -5.12 12.01
CA TRP A 122 0.37 -5.40 13.23
C TRP A 122 0.97 -4.13 13.83
N LEU A 123 1.69 -3.31 13.04
CA LEU A 123 2.23 -2.03 13.49
C LEU A 123 1.12 -1.11 14.00
N GLY A 124 0.00 -1.01 13.28
CA GLY A 124 -1.15 -0.21 13.70
C GLY A 124 -1.79 -0.73 14.99
N TRP A 125 -1.81 -2.04 15.22
CA TRP A 125 -2.25 -2.62 16.48
C TRP A 125 -1.39 -2.15 17.65
N GLN A 126 -0.06 -2.17 17.50
CA GLN A 126 0.89 -1.74 18.53
C GLN A 126 0.67 -0.27 18.92
N VAL A 127 0.41 0.59 17.94
CA VAL A 127 0.25 2.05 18.16
C VAL A 127 -1.15 2.39 18.68
N PHE A 128 -2.22 1.84 18.09
CA PHE A 128 -3.59 2.32 18.32
C PHE A 128 -4.42 1.47 19.28
N SER A 129 -3.95 0.29 19.66
CA SER A 129 -4.70 -0.65 20.52
C SER A 129 -4.03 -0.90 21.87
N ARG A 130 -2.83 -0.35 22.10
CA ARG A 130 -2.11 -0.41 23.39
C ARG A 130 -2.18 0.90 24.20
N ALA A 131 -2.86 1.94 23.71
CA ALA A 131 -3.01 3.19 24.45
C ALA A 131 -3.95 3.01 25.67
N PRO A 132 -3.56 3.44 26.88
CA PRO A 132 -4.39 3.32 28.07
C PRO A 132 -5.70 4.11 27.96
N ALA A 133 -6.78 3.57 28.51
CA ALA A 133 -8.14 4.13 28.44
C ALA A 133 -8.33 5.50 29.12
N HIS A 134 -7.32 6.04 29.81
CA HIS A 134 -7.39 7.29 30.57
C HIS A 134 -6.66 8.48 29.91
N ALA A 135 -6.18 8.34 28.68
CA ALA A 135 -5.44 9.39 27.97
C ALA A 135 -6.14 9.85 26.69
N ILE A 136 -7.40 10.29 26.78
CA ILE A 136 -8.08 11.18 25.80
C ILE A 136 -9.09 12.05 26.55
#